data_AF-A0A060CJA6-F1
#
_entry.id   AF-A0A060CJA6-F1
#
_cell.length_a   1.000
_cell.length_b   1.000
_cell.length_c   1.000
_cell.angle_alpha   90.00
_cell.angle_beta   90.00
_cell.angle_gamma   90.00
#
_symmetry.space_group_name_H-M   'P 1'
#
loop_
_entity.id
_entity.type
_entity.pdbx_description
1 polymer ?
#
loop_
_entity_poly.entity_id
_entity_poly.type
_entity_poly.pdbx_seq_one_letter_code
_entity_poly.pdbx_strand_id
1 'polypeptide(L)'
;RRGVWTAGGWTWRICWGEGGGARNNLRHVAGITRAAKETQPDAYIVGEHFGDARQWLQADAEDSAMNYRGFTFPLWGFLANTDISYEPQKIDAQTCMSWMENYRAGLSHQQQLRMFNQLDSHDTARFKSLLGQDVARLPLAVVWLFSWPGVPCIYYGDEVG
;
A
#
# COMPACT_ATOMS: atom_id res chain seq x y z
N ARG A 1 12.79 -27.73 24.04
CA ARG A 1 12.42 -27.71 22.61
C ARG A 1 11.81 -26.35 22.33
N ARG A 2 12.52 -25.43 21.67
CA ARG A 2 11.96 -24.12 21.29
C ARG A 2 10.91 -24.38 20.21
N GLY A 3 9.68 -23.93 20.42
CA GLY A 3 8.65 -23.99 19.38
C GLY A 3 9.14 -23.24 18.15
N VAL A 4 9.02 -23.87 16.98
CA VAL A 4 9.30 -23.20 15.71
C VAL A 4 8.22 -22.14 15.55
N TRP A 5 8.60 -20.87 15.59
CA TRP A 5 7.68 -19.76 15.36
C TRP A 5 7.29 -19.75 13.88
N THR A 6 6.01 -19.92 13.58
CA THR A 6 5.46 -19.79 12.22
C THR A 6 4.79 -18.43 12.08
N ALA A 7 5.38 -17.53 11.28
CA ALA A 7 4.75 -16.27 10.89
C ALA A 7 3.73 -16.51 9.76
N GLY A 8 2.66 -15.72 9.66
CA GLY A 8 1.67 -15.84 8.58
C GLY A 8 2.07 -15.15 7.27
N GLY A 9 3.11 -14.32 7.30
CA GLY A 9 3.57 -13.50 6.18
C GLY A 9 4.64 -12.51 6.64
N TRP A 10 5.22 -11.79 5.69
CA TRP A 10 6.28 -10.83 5.93
C TRP A 10 6.07 -9.55 5.13
N THR A 11 6.22 -8.41 5.81
CA THR A 11 6.26 -7.08 5.19
C THR A 11 7.68 -6.57 5.20
N TRP A 12 8.16 -6.04 4.08
CA TRP A 12 9.54 -5.56 3.96
C TRP A 12 9.62 -4.18 3.33
N ARG A 13 10.53 -3.35 3.86
CA ARG A 13 10.89 -2.06 3.26
C ARG A 13 11.84 -2.26 2.09
N ILE A 14 11.44 -1.83 0.90
CA ILE A 14 12.27 -1.94 -0.30
C ILE A 14 13.11 -0.66 -0.43
N CYS A 15 14.23 -0.64 0.30
CA CYS A 15 15.33 0.32 0.09
C CYS A 15 16.63 -0.37 -0.34
N TRP A 16 16.57 -1.62 -0.80
CA TRP A 16 17.75 -2.47 -1.04
C TRP A 16 17.99 -2.69 -2.53
N GLY A 17 18.48 -1.68 -3.22
CA GLY A 17 19.23 -1.95 -4.45
C GLY A 17 20.71 -1.63 -4.25
N GLU A 18 21.52 -2.22 -5.11
CA GLU A 18 22.97 -2.11 -5.01
C GLU A 18 23.42 -0.68 -5.36
N GLY A 19 24.39 -0.16 -4.60
CA GLY A 19 25.00 1.15 -4.85
C GLY A 19 24.10 2.36 -4.57
N GLY A 20 23.09 2.22 -3.71
CA GLY A 20 22.20 3.32 -3.31
C GLY A 20 21.06 3.63 -4.30
N GLY A 21 20.85 2.78 -5.31
CA GLY A 21 19.74 2.87 -6.27
C GLY A 21 18.85 1.63 -6.25
N ALA A 22 17.99 1.45 -7.26
CA ALA A 22 17.13 0.26 -7.42
C ALA A 22 17.78 -0.88 -8.24
N ARG A 23 19.09 -0.82 -8.48
CA ARG A 23 19.82 -1.80 -9.30
C ARG A 23 19.76 -3.19 -8.66
N ASN A 24 19.41 -4.19 -9.46
CA ASN A 24 19.23 -5.59 -9.04
C ASN A 24 18.18 -5.83 -7.94
N ASN A 25 17.42 -4.81 -7.54
CA ASN A 25 16.44 -4.90 -6.45
C ASN A 25 15.39 -5.99 -6.74
N LEU A 26 14.84 -6.01 -7.96
CA LEU A 26 13.89 -7.05 -8.39
C LEU A 26 14.44 -8.47 -8.23
N ARG A 27 15.73 -8.68 -8.52
CA ARG A 27 16.39 -9.99 -8.38
C ARG A 27 16.49 -10.41 -6.92
N HIS A 28 16.84 -9.46 -6.04
CA HIS A 28 16.96 -9.71 -4.61
C HIS A 28 15.59 -10.03 -4.00
N VAL A 29 14.57 -9.24 -4.32
CA VAL A 29 13.19 -9.46 -3.87
C VAL A 29 12.67 -10.82 -4.36
N ALA A 30 12.84 -11.14 -5.64
CA ALA A 30 12.44 -12.45 -6.17
C ALA A 30 13.17 -13.63 -5.48
N GLY A 31 14.45 -13.44 -5.11
CA GLY A 31 15.21 -14.41 -4.33
C GLY A 31 14.66 -14.62 -2.92
N ILE A 32 14.31 -13.53 -2.22
CA ILE A 32 13.70 -13.57 -0.89
C ILE A 32 12.34 -14.25 -0.95
N THR A 33 11.49 -13.88 -1.90
CA THR A 33 10.16 -14.48 -2.08
C THR A 33 10.26 -15.99 -2.32
N ARG A 34 11.23 -16.43 -3.13
CA ARG A 34 11.49 -17.85 -3.31
C ARG A 34 11.89 -18.54 -2.01
N ALA A 35 12.86 -18.00 -1.28
CA ALA A 35 13.32 -18.58 -0.02
C ALA A 35 12.22 -18.63 1.05
N ALA A 36 11.38 -17.60 1.12
CA ALA A 36 10.23 -17.56 2.01
C ALA A 36 9.20 -18.65 1.64
N LYS A 37 8.86 -18.77 0.36
CA LYS A 37 7.89 -19.76 -0.12
C LYS A 37 8.41 -21.20 -0.08
N GLU A 38 9.72 -21.42 -0.18
CA GLU A 38 10.36 -22.72 0.07
C GLU A 38 10.17 -23.18 1.52
N THR A 39 10.18 -22.25 2.47
CA THR A 39 9.97 -22.55 3.90
C THR A 39 8.50 -22.67 4.24
N GLN A 40 7.66 -21.79 3.68
CA GLN A 40 6.23 -21.73 3.92
C GLN A 40 5.52 -21.30 2.63
N PRO A 41 4.88 -22.23 1.89
CA PRO A 41 4.24 -21.93 0.61
C PRO A 41 3.17 -20.84 0.68
N ASP A 42 2.50 -20.71 1.82
CA ASP A 42 1.46 -19.71 2.08
C ASP A 42 2.02 -18.37 2.58
N ALA A 43 3.35 -18.19 2.62
CA ALA A 43 3.97 -16.95 3.06
C ALA A 43 3.54 -15.80 2.15
N TYR A 44 2.90 -14.81 2.76
CA TYR A 44 2.45 -13.61 2.08
C TYR A 44 3.53 -12.53 2.10
N ILE A 45 4.00 -12.10 0.92
CA ILE A 45 5.08 -11.11 0.79
C ILE A 45 4.54 -9.76 0.35
N VAL A 46 4.73 -8.74 1.19
CA VAL A 46 4.30 -7.36 0.93
C VAL A 46 5.51 -6.42 0.80
N GLY A 47 5.59 -5.72 -0.33
CA GLY A 47 6.59 -4.67 -0.55
C GLY A 47 6.08 -3.27 -0.16
N GLU A 48 6.96 -2.48 0.45
CA GLU A 48 6.69 -1.07 0.70
C GLU A 48 7.23 -0.20 -0.44
N HIS A 49 6.31 0.36 -1.24
CA HIS A 49 6.63 1.24 -2.38
C HIS A 49 5.80 2.52 -2.29
N PHE A 50 6.44 3.68 -2.07
CA PHE A 50 5.76 4.98 -2.22
C PHE A 50 5.41 5.29 -3.68
N GLY A 51 6.23 4.76 -4.61
CA GLY A 51 6.04 4.91 -6.05
C GLY A 51 5.11 3.86 -6.66
N ASP A 52 5.26 3.67 -7.97
CA ASP A 52 4.51 2.65 -8.70
C ASP A 52 5.10 1.24 -8.46
N ALA A 53 4.35 0.38 -7.78
CA ALA A 53 4.78 -0.98 -7.44
C ALA A 53 4.56 -2.00 -8.56
N ARG A 54 3.89 -1.61 -9.67
CA ARG A 54 3.45 -2.55 -10.72
C ARG A 54 4.61 -3.36 -11.31
N GLN A 55 5.81 -2.80 -11.40
CA GLN A 55 6.99 -3.50 -11.92
C GLN A 55 7.34 -4.76 -11.09
N TRP A 56 7.21 -4.72 -9.77
CA TRP A 56 7.52 -5.86 -8.90
C TRP A 56 6.38 -6.87 -8.88
N LEU A 57 5.14 -6.37 -8.86
CA LEU A 57 3.94 -7.20 -8.87
C LEU A 57 3.83 -7.98 -10.18
N GLN A 58 3.97 -7.33 -11.33
CA GLN A 58 3.88 -7.98 -12.65
C GLN A 58 5.01 -8.99 -12.91
N ALA A 59 6.13 -8.88 -12.19
CA ALA A 59 7.22 -9.83 -12.25
C ALA A 59 7.07 -11.00 -11.26
N ASP A 60 5.94 -11.07 -10.53
CA ASP A 60 5.68 -12.02 -9.45
C ASP A 60 6.80 -12.05 -8.38
N ALA A 61 7.48 -10.92 -8.20
CA ALA A 61 8.51 -10.77 -7.17
C ALA A 61 7.87 -10.58 -5.79
N GLU A 62 6.66 -10.03 -5.73
CA GLU A 62 5.88 -9.77 -4.51
C GLU A 62 4.43 -10.23 -4.69
N ASP A 63 3.78 -10.65 -3.60
CA ASP A 63 2.35 -10.99 -3.63
C ASP A 63 1.45 -9.75 -3.56
N SER A 64 1.95 -8.67 -2.97
CA SER A 64 1.25 -7.40 -2.78
C SER A 64 2.22 -6.25 -2.46
N ALA A 65 1.70 -5.03 -2.50
CA ALA A 65 2.41 -3.84 -2.07
C ALA A 65 1.52 -2.92 -1.23
N MET A 66 2.14 -2.09 -0.39
CA MET A 66 1.48 -0.96 0.28
C MET A 66 0.93 0.00 -0.77
N ASN A 67 -0.39 0.13 -0.82
CA ASN A 67 -1.11 0.76 -1.93
C ASN A 67 -1.14 2.29 -1.83
N TYR A 68 0.02 2.92 -1.64
CA TYR A 68 0.12 4.37 -1.54
C TYR A 68 -0.34 5.05 -2.83
N ARG A 69 0.18 4.60 -3.98
CA ARG A 69 -0.07 5.22 -5.28
C ARG A 69 -1.49 4.97 -5.81
N GLY A 70 -2.07 3.81 -5.53
CA GLY A 70 -3.37 3.39 -6.05
C GLY A 70 -4.55 3.62 -5.12
N PHE A 71 -4.30 3.89 -3.83
CA PHE A 71 -5.34 4.12 -2.83
C PHE A 71 -5.06 5.35 -1.96
N THR A 72 -3.96 5.37 -1.19
CA THR A 72 -3.72 6.42 -0.18
C THR A 72 -3.68 7.84 -0.76
N PHE A 73 -2.83 8.09 -1.77
CA PHE A 73 -2.65 9.43 -2.34
C PHE A 73 -3.87 9.99 -3.09
N PRO A 74 -4.61 9.22 -3.93
CA PRO A 74 -5.84 9.75 -4.51
C PRO A 74 -6.88 10.09 -3.44
N LEU A 75 -7.00 9.29 -2.37
CA LEU A 75 -7.89 9.63 -1.25
C LEU A 75 -7.46 10.92 -0.53
N TRP A 76 -6.16 11.14 -0.34
CA TRP A 76 -5.64 12.38 0.25
C TRP A 76 -5.96 13.61 -0.61
N GLY A 77 -5.74 13.54 -1.92
CA GLY A 77 -6.05 14.63 -2.82
C GLY A 77 -7.55 14.97 -2.87
N PHE A 78 -8.41 13.97 -2.72
CA PHE A 78 -9.87 14.17 -2.76
C PHE A 78 -10.46 14.60 -1.42
N LEU A 79 -10.08 13.91 -0.33
CA LEU A 79 -10.70 14.10 0.98
C LEU A 79 -9.94 15.12 1.85
N ALA A 80 -8.62 15.08 1.84
CA ALA A 80 -7.75 15.93 2.66
C ALA A 80 -7.16 17.13 1.90
N ASN A 81 -7.38 17.22 0.59
CA ASN A 81 -6.89 18.29 -0.28
C ASN A 81 -5.35 18.45 -0.24
N THR A 82 -4.61 17.35 -0.15
CA THR A 82 -3.16 17.36 -0.03
C THR A 82 -2.50 16.24 -0.82
N ASP A 83 -1.26 16.45 -1.25
CA ASP A 83 -0.43 15.43 -1.91
C ASP A 83 0.56 14.74 -0.94
N ILE A 84 1.41 13.87 -1.48
CA ILE A 84 2.46 13.16 -0.72
C ILE A 84 3.49 14.08 -0.05
N SER A 85 3.71 15.27 -0.60
CA SER A 85 4.65 16.27 -0.07
C SER A 85 3.99 17.21 0.93
N TYR A 86 2.71 16.95 1.27
CA TYR A 86 1.85 17.82 2.07
C TYR A 86 1.53 19.17 1.42
N GLU A 87 1.68 19.26 0.10
CA GLU A 87 1.32 20.45 -0.66
C GLU A 87 -0.18 20.45 -0.99
N PRO A 88 -0.82 21.62 -1.13
CA PRO A 88 -2.23 21.69 -1.48
C PRO A 88 -2.52 21.05 -2.84
N GLN A 89 -3.37 20.03 -2.85
CA GLN A 89 -3.84 19.36 -4.05
C GLN A 89 -5.33 19.11 -3.94
N LYS A 90 -6.13 19.66 -4.86
CA LYS A 90 -7.57 19.42 -4.91
C LYS A 90 -7.91 18.66 -6.17
N ILE A 91 -8.37 17.43 -6.01
CA ILE A 91 -8.96 16.65 -7.10
C ILE A 91 -10.44 16.44 -6.83
N ASP A 92 -11.24 16.34 -7.88
CA ASP A 92 -12.65 16.00 -7.76
C ASP A 92 -12.85 14.46 -7.67
N ALA A 93 -14.08 14.05 -7.37
CA ALA A 93 -14.43 12.64 -7.25
C ALA A 93 -14.15 11.85 -8.54
N GLN A 94 -14.39 12.48 -9.70
CA GLN A 94 -14.16 11.85 -11.01
C GLN A 94 -12.67 11.57 -11.24
N THR A 95 -11.80 12.55 -10.96
CA THR A 95 -10.35 12.42 -11.09
C THR A 95 -9.81 11.39 -10.10
N CYS A 96 -10.30 11.41 -8.86
CA CYS A 96 -9.94 10.42 -7.85
C CYS A 96 -10.25 8.99 -8.31
N MET A 97 -11.49 8.74 -8.74
CA MET A 97 -11.92 7.44 -9.23
C MET A 97 -11.15 7.01 -10.48
N SER A 98 -10.98 7.90 -11.46
CA SER A 98 -10.20 7.61 -12.66
C SER A 98 -8.74 7.26 -12.35
N TRP A 99 -8.12 7.95 -11.39
CA TRP A 99 -6.77 7.60 -10.94
C TRP A 99 -6.74 6.18 -10.35
N MET A 100 -7.60 5.91 -9.35
CA MET A 100 -7.62 4.62 -8.66
C MET A 100 -7.88 3.47 -9.63
N GLU A 101 -8.82 3.64 -10.57
CA GLU A 101 -9.12 2.64 -11.61
C GLU A 101 -7.95 2.45 -12.59
N ASN A 102 -7.30 3.53 -13.04
CA ASN A 102 -6.15 3.44 -13.94
C ASN A 102 -4.98 2.69 -13.30
N TYR A 103 -4.74 2.89 -11.99
CA TYR A 103 -3.72 2.13 -11.27
C TYR A 103 -4.10 0.66 -11.19
N ARG A 104 -5.34 0.38 -10.75
CA ARG A 104 -5.89 -0.98 -10.61
C ARG A 104 -5.87 -1.76 -11.93
N ALA A 105 -6.14 -1.10 -13.05
CA ALA A 105 -6.14 -1.71 -14.38
C ALA A 105 -4.77 -2.28 -14.80
N GLY A 106 -3.68 -1.82 -14.19
CA GLY A 106 -2.33 -2.35 -14.43
C GLY A 106 -2.00 -3.63 -13.65
N LEU A 107 -2.92 -4.13 -12.82
CA LEU A 107 -2.72 -5.28 -11.94
C LEU A 107 -3.61 -6.46 -12.35
N SER A 108 -3.12 -7.69 -12.16
CA SER A 108 -3.94 -8.89 -12.30
C SER A 108 -5.04 -8.92 -11.24
N HIS A 109 -6.13 -9.65 -11.49
CA HIS A 109 -7.23 -9.74 -10.53
C HIS A 109 -6.78 -10.21 -9.14
N GLN A 110 -5.86 -11.17 -9.08
CA GLN A 110 -5.31 -11.65 -7.81
C GLN A 110 -4.49 -10.58 -7.07
N GLN A 111 -3.68 -9.81 -7.80
CA GLN A 111 -2.92 -8.71 -7.21
C GLN A 111 -3.85 -7.62 -6.67
N GLN A 112 -4.91 -7.27 -7.42
CA GLN A 112 -5.89 -6.28 -6.98
C GLN A 112 -6.54 -6.64 -5.65
N LEU A 113 -6.92 -7.90 -5.45
CA LEU A 113 -7.53 -8.39 -4.20
C LEU A 113 -6.55 -8.45 -3.03
N ARG A 114 -5.25 -8.48 -3.31
CA ARG A 114 -4.20 -8.57 -2.29
C ARG A 114 -3.59 -7.22 -1.93
N MET A 115 -3.74 -6.19 -2.77
CA MET A 115 -3.18 -4.85 -2.50
C MET A 115 -3.48 -4.37 -1.08
N PHE A 116 -2.46 -3.87 -0.38
CA PHE A 116 -2.57 -3.48 1.02
C PHE A 116 -3.08 -2.03 1.10
N ASN A 117 -4.38 -1.85 1.32
CA ASN A 117 -5.04 -0.54 1.32
C ASN A 117 -4.98 0.07 2.72
N GLN A 118 -4.49 1.30 2.84
CA GLN A 118 -4.33 2.00 4.12
C GLN A 118 -4.51 3.51 3.93
N LEU A 119 -5.05 4.19 4.94
CA LEU A 119 -5.28 5.64 4.90
C LEU A 119 -4.03 6.46 5.24
N ASP A 120 -3.17 5.89 6.07
CA ASP A 120 -1.87 6.42 6.45
C ASP A 120 -0.95 5.27 6.91
N SER A 121 0.26 5.61 7.35
CA SER A 121 1.23 4.65 7.88
C SER A 121 2.14 5.32 8.92
N HIS A 122 3.10 4.57 9.46
CA HIS A 122 4.13 5.11 10.36
C HIS A 122 5.11 6.07 9.68
N ASP A 123 5.20 6.10 8.35
CA ASP A 123 6.05 7.04 7.61
C ASP A 123 5.31 8.25 7.07
N THR A 124 3.99 8.31 7.23
CA THR A 124 3.18 9.40 6.72
C THR A 124 2.47 10.13 7.85
N ALA A 125 2.06 11.37 7.61
CA ALA A 125 1.20 12.07 8.55
C ALA A 125 -0.12 11.30 8.74
N ARG A 126 -0.69 11.39 9.94
CA ARG A 126 -1.99 10.80 10.25
C ARG A 126 -3.06 11.42 9.37
N PHE A 127 -3.92 10.59 8.78
CA PHE A 127 -4.97 11.04 7.86
C PHE A 127 -5.93 12.01 8.54
N LYS A 128 -6.28 11.78 9.81
CA LYS A 128 -7.07 12.75 10.59
C LYS A 128 -6.38 14.11 10.72
N SER A 129 -5.07 14.15 10.90
CA SER A 129 -4.32 15.41 10.96
C SER A 129 -4.37 16.14 9.61
N LEU A 130 -4.35 15.41 8.50
CA LEU A 130 -4.48 15.98 7.16
C LEU A 130 -5.89 16.54 6.89
N LEU A 131 -6.92 15.92 7.45
CA LEU A 131 -8.29 16.44 7.35
C LEU A 131 -8.49 17.75 8.10
N GLY A 132 -7.71 18.02 9.15
CA GLY A 132 -7.77 19.27 9.91
C GLY A 132 -9.17 19.51 10.51
N GLN A 133 -9.89 20.52 10.01
CA GLN A 133 -11.27 20.84 10.44
C GLN A 133 -12.33 19.95 9.78
N ASP A 134 -11.98 19.24 8.70
CA ASP A 134 -12.89 18.40 7.91
C ASP A 134 -12.94 16.94 8.40
N VAL A 135 -12.77 16.70 9.72
CA VAL A 135 -12.79 15.34 10.32
C VAL A 135 -14.08 14.58 9.99
N ALA A 136 -15.17 15.28 9.68
CA ALA A 136 -16.42 14.68 9.20
C ALA A 136 -16.26 13.86 7.91
N ARG A 137 -15.14 14.01 7.18
CA ARG A 137 -14.81 13.19 5.99
C ARG A 137 -14.12 11.87 6.34
N LEU A 138 -13.67 11.67 7.58
CA LEU A 138 -13.01 10.43 8.00
C LEU A 138 -13.91 9.19 7.82
N PRO A 139 -15.21 9.20 8.20
CA PRO A 139 -16.10 8.07 7.95
C PRO A 139 -16.24 7.72 6.47
N LEU A 140 -16.18 8.71 5.57
CA LEU A 140 -16.21 8.48 4.12
C LEU A 140 -14.97 7.73 3.65
N ALA A 141 -13.79 8.10 4.14
CA ALA A 141 -12.54 7.40 3.85
C ALA A 141 -12.56 5.95 4.34
N VAL A 142 -13.13 5.71 5.53
CA VAL A 142 -13.29 4.37 6.11
C VAL A 142 -14.26 3.52 5.29
N VAL A 143 -15.40 4.08 4.88
CA VAL A 143 -16.34 3.38 3.98
C VAL A 143 -15.65 2.99 2.67
N TRP A 144 -14.87 3.89 2.09
CA TRP A 144 -14.08 3.60 0.89
C TRP A 144 -13.07 2.49 1.12
N LEU A 145 -12.33 2.51 2.23
CA LEU A 145 -11.38 1.47 2.61
C LEU A 145 -12.01 0.07 2.64
N PHE A 146 -13.23 -0.06 3.17
CA PHE A 146 -13.94 -1.33 3.24
C PHE A 146 -14.67 -1.71 1.95
N SER A 147 -14.92 -0.76 1.05
CA SER A 147 -15.56 -1.02 -0.25
C SER A 147 -14.59 -1.23 -1.41
N TRP A 148 -13.31 -0.89 -1.24
CA TRP A 148 -12.31 -0.96 -2.30
C TRP A 148 -11.61 -2.33 -2.35
N PRO A 149 -11.37 -2.91 -3.55
CA PRO A 149 -10.64 -4.16 -3.68
C PRO A 149 -9.24 -4.10 -3.06
N GLY A 150 -8.90 -5.10 -2.26
CA GLY A 150 -7.62 -5.22 -1.56
C GLY A 150 -7.83 -5.68 -0.11
N VAL A 151 -6.73 -5.72 0.63
CA VAL A 151 -6.72 -6.00 2.06
C VAL A 151 -6.81 -4.66 2.81
N PRO A 152 -7.94 -4.34 3.48
CA PRO A 152 -8.06 -3.12 4.26
C PRO A 152 -7.19 -3.20 5.51
N CYS A 153 -6.39 -2.17 5.75
CA CYS A 153 -5.45 -2.10 6.85
C CYS A 153 -5.62 -0.77 7.59
N ILE A 154 -6.01 -0.89 8.86
CA ILE A 154 -6.26 0.24 9.75
C ILE A 154 -4.99 0.47 10.54
N TYR A 155 -4.44 1.68 10.46
CA TYR A 155 -3.34 2.06 11.32
C TYR A 155 -3.90 2.36 12.71
N TYR A 156 -3.30 1.78 13.74
CA TYR A 156 -3.84 1.87 15.11
C TYR A 156 -4.10 3.33 15.52
N GLY A 157 -5.31 3.60 16.02
CA GLY A 157 -5.77 4.93 16.36
C GLY A 157 -6.71 5.56 15.33
N ASP A 158 -6.75 5.08 14.09
CA ASP A 158 -7.68 5.57 13.07
C ASP A 158 -9.13 5.19 13.39
N GLU A 159 -9.34 4.08 14.11
CA GLU A 159 -10.66 3.55 14.46
C GLU A 159 -11.40 4.36 15.54
N VAL A 160 -10.66 5.16 16.34
CA VAL A 160 -11.23 6.00 17.41
C VAL A 160 -11.32 7.47 17.02
N GLY A 161 -10.79 7.83 15.85
CA GLY A 161 -10.64 9.22 15.41
C GLY A 161 -9.52 9.90 16.17
#